data_AF-A0A367KN49-F1
#
_entry.id   AF-A0A367KN49-F1
#
_cell.length_a   1.000
_cell.length_b   1.000
_cell.length_c   1.000
_cell.angle_alpha   90.00
_cell.angle_beta   90.00
_cell.angle_gamma   90.00
#
_symmetry.space_group_name_H-M   'P 1'
#
loop_
_entity.id
_entity.type
_entity.pdbx_description
1 polymer ?
#
loop_
_entity_poly.entity_id
_entity_poly.type
_entity_poly.pdbx_seq_one_letter_code
_entity_poly.pdbx_strand_id
1 'polypeptide(L)'
;MTHLADSCFVDIDLTEATTLEMERKPIITIWKAAQIGDVEALDYYLRTDPTLVDRRDPLTECTLLHLLLSNVAQPIRALELLLQYGADPNISNVYNIQAIHIAFLHLTDPLGAVSLLLSYHADPNARDGDGWSPLHYASRFCPDPKPLLKLLIGAGASLHATDVSRKSALFSLLAGGDHSETLDWLIHQGANCLLKGDFLDSQTRTTHEGTLVLQAAKYARLNSLRILIGVERWQVVLSRHELEEAIDLVRQQLLNQSEREQIEKLGLMIMILEDLIQKLNKRNTCEDGKRRSSCCKFCPKETDPFNPFEETSGMDTPPLNTVYMDQEQPFSQIYILNLFMAPDMKRYLQETPPSDDVYQMPVHITKLVLEARMSDDKEAYERLEKVRDYAQGMSGTEDPSAMIQAVNRLMHDDDELTNIINQ
;
A
#
# COMPACT_ATOMS: atom_id res chain seq x y z
N MET A 1 8.07 77.67 -46.26
CA MET A 1 6.70 78.18 -46.08
C MET A 1 5.77 77.00 -46.33
N THR A 2 5.35 76.26 -45.29
CA THR A 2 4.12 76.52 -44.48
C THR A 2 2.87 76.38 -45.36
N HIS A 3 1.82 75.60 -45.08
CA HIS A 3 1.11 75.16 -43.87
C HIS A 3 0.13 74.01 -44.30
N LEU A 4 -0.14 72.98 -43.48
CA LEU A 4 -1.36 72.72 -42.65
C LEU A 4 -2.70 72.81 -43.45
N ALA A 5 -3.73 71.96 -43.32
CA ALA A 5 -4.21 71.12 -42.22
C ALA A 5 -5.29 70.09 -42.72
N ASP A 6 -5.78 69.29 -41.76
CA ASP A 6 -7.08 68.55 -41.71
C ASP A 6 -7.11 67.14 -42.32
N SER A 7 -7.56 66.06 -41.65
CA SER A 7 -8.13 65.85 -40.32
C SER A 7 -8.32 64.34 -40.09
N CYS A 8 -8.35 63.90 -38.82
CA CYS A 8 -8.84 62.61 -38.31
C CYS A 8 -7.85 61.42 -38.33
N PHE A 9 -6.76 61.56 -37.56
CA PHE A 9 -6.19 60.43 -36.83
C PHE A 9 -7.08 60.20 -35.59
N VAL A 10 -7.70 59.02 -35.53
CA VAL A 10 -8.30 58.50 -34.30
C VAL A 10 -7.20 57.67 -33.64
N ASP A 11 -6.41 58.33 -32.79
CA ASP A 11 -5.55 57.64 -31.83
C ASP A 11 -6.47 57.04 -30.75
N ILE A 12 -6.84 55.77 -30.91
CA ILE A 12 -7.26 54.96 -29.77
C ILE A 12 -5.97 54.37 -29.22
N ASP A 13 -5.51 55.00 -28.15
CA ASP A 13 -4.48 54.50 -27.26
C ASP A 13 -4.94 53.12 -26.72
N LEU A 14 -4.50 52.05 -27.37
CA LEU A 14 -4.81 50.65 -27.00
C LEU A 14 -3.81 50.10 -25.96
N THR A 15 -3.05 50.96 -25.28
CA THR A 15 -1.96 50.54 -24.40
C THR A 15 -2.19 50.73 -22.89
N GLU A 16 -3.37 51.18 -22.44
CA GLU A 16 -3.64 51.35 -20.99
C GLU A 16 -5.03 50.87 -20.54
N ALA A 17 -5.46 49.67 -20.95
CA ALA A 17 -6.74 49.11 -20.49
C ALA A 17 -6.75 47.60 -20.15
N THR A 18 -5.60 46.99 -19.87
CA THR A 18 -5.55 45.55 -19.50
C THR A 18 -4.72 45.21 -18.25
N THR A 19 -4.29 46.18 -17.45
CA THR A 19 -3.38 45.91 -16.31
C THR A 19 -3.89 46.39 -14.95
N LEU A 20 -5.18 46.18 -14.63
CA LEU A 20 -5.68 46.48 -13.27
C LEU A 20 -6.96 45.73 -12.89
N GLU A 21 -7.10 44.45 -13.23
CA GLU A 21 -7.73 43.55 -12.26
C GLU A 21 -6.66 43.26 -11.21
N MET A 22 -6.65 44.04 -10.13
CA MET A 22 -5.90 43.68 -8.94
C MET A 22 -6.40 42.30 -8.50
N GLU A 23 -5.66 41.24 -8.79
CA GLU A 23 -5.91 39.90 -8.26
C GLU A 23 -5.95 40.04 -6.73
N ARG A 24 -7.16 40.13 -6.19
CA ARG A 24 -7.34 40.27 -4.74
C ARG A 24 -6.85 38.98 -4.12
N LYS A 25 -5.94 39.11 -3.14
CA LYS A 25 -5.44 37.97 -2.36
C LYS A 25 -6.60 37.05 -1.97
N PRO A 26 -6.52 35.74 -2.26
CA PRO A 26 -7.53 34.78 -1.86
C PRO A 26 -7.81 34.84 -0.36
N ILE A 27 -9.08 34.66 0.03
CA ILE A 27 -9.50 34.68 1.44
C ILE A 27 -8.95 33.45 2.19
N ILE A 28 -8.78 32.34 1.48
CA ILE A 28 -8.30 31.06 2.01
C ILE A 28 -6.76 31.00 2.00
N THR A 29 -6.18 30.16 2.86
CA THR A 29 -4.73 29.89 2.87
C THR A 29 -4.34 28.98 1.69
N ILE A 30 -3.06 28.96 1.32
CA ILE A 30 -2.53 28.04 0.30
C ILE A 30 -2.81 26.57 0.65
N TRP A 31 -2.69 26.21 1.93
CA TRP A 31 -3.00 24.87 2.44
C TRP A 31 -4.47 24.50 2.24
N LYS A 32 -5.39 25.44 2.53
CA LYS A 32 -6.81 25.23 2.29
C LYS A 32 -7.12 25.16 0.80
N ALA A 33 -6.44 25.94 -0.02
CA ALA A 33 -6.54 25.89 -1.49
C ALA A 33 -6.13 24.51 -2.03
N ALA A 34 -5.00 23.95 -1.58
CA ALA A 34 -4.59 22.59 -1.93
C ALA A 34 -5.60 21.53 -1.47
N GLN A 35 -6.11 21.63 -0.24
CA GLN A 35 -7.09 20.69 0.30
C GLN A 35 -8.39 20.62 -0.51
N ILE A 36 -8.83 21.74 -1.11
CA ILE A 36 -10.07 21.78 -1.90
C ILE A 36 -9.83 21.77 -3.42
N GLY A 37 -8.57 21.82 -3.87
CA GLY A 37 -8.21 21.85 -5.28
C GLY A 37 -8.49 23.19 -5.96
N ASP A 38 -8.42 24.31 -5.23
CA ASP A 38 -8.63 25.66 -5.79
C ASP A 38 -7.40 26.11 -6.58
N VAL A 39 -7.47 25.88 -7.91
CA VAL A 39 -6.40 26.17 -8.87
C VAL A 39 -6.06 27.67 -8.89
N GLU A 40 -7.06 28.55 -8.82
CA GLU A 40 -6.85 30.01 -8.93
C GLU A 40 -6.12 30.54 -7.69
N ALA A 41 -6.54 30.09 -6.49
CA ALA A 41 -5.87 30.48 -5.27
C ALA A 41 -4.44 29.92 -5.18
N LEU A 42 -4.22 28.66 -5.60
CA LEU A 42 -2.90 28.05 -5.67
C LEU A 42 -1.98 28.84 -6.61
N ASP A 43 -2.46 29.17 -7.80
CA ASP A 43 -1.71 29.92 -8.81
C ASP A 43 -1.32 31.32 -8.29
N TYR A 44 -2.26 32.05 -7.68
CA TYR A 44 -1.96 33.34 -7.05
C TYR A 44 -0.83 33.21 -6.01
N TYR A 45 -0.94 32.25 -5.08
CA TYR A 45 0.05 32.11 -4.02
C TYR A 45 1.44 31.73 -4.57
N LEU A 46 1.51 30.80 -5.51
CA LEU A 46 2.77 30.33 -6.08
C LEU A 46 3.43 31.34 -7.00
N ARG A 47 2.67 32.21 -7.68
CA ARG A 47 3.22 33.38 -8.39
C ARG A 47 3.84 34.38 -7.42
N THR A 48 3.20 34.61 -6.27
CA THR A 48 3.68 35.59 -5.28
C THR A 48 4.87 35.09 -4.47
N ASP A 49 4.89 33.81 -4.11
CA ASP A 49 5.95 33.16 -3.35
C ASP A 49 6.13 31.70 -3.81
N PRO A 50 7.03 31.45 -4.80
CA PRO A 50 7.31 30.10 -5.27
C PRO A 50 7.90 29.17 -4.20
N THR A 51 8.46 29.71 -3.11
CA THR A 51 9.07 28.88 -2.04
C THR A 51 8.05 28.09 -1.24
N LEU A 52 6.75 28.37 -1.43
CA LEU A 52 5.66 27.68 -0.76
C LEU A 52 5.40 26.27 -1.31
N VAL A 53 5.82 25.98 -2.54
CA VAL A 53 5.40 24.78 -3.27
C VAL A 53 5.73 23.47 -2.53
N ASP A 54 6.94 23.40 -1.96
CA ASP A 54 7.47 22.24 -1.22
C ASP A 54 7.56 22.48 0.28
N ARG A 55 6.92 23.56 0.78
CA ARG A 55 6.86 23.79 2.21
C ARG A 55 6.17 22.60 2.86
N ARG A 56 6.78 22.09 3.92
CA ARG A 56 6.27 20.97 4.70
C ARG A 56 5.46 21.48 5.88
N ASP A 57 4.37 20.79 6.16
CA ASP A 57 3.66 20.94 7.41
C ASP A 57 4.57 20.50 8.58
N PRO A 58 4.72 21.29 9.67
CA PRO A 58 5.67 20.98 10.74
C PRO A 58 5.36 19.71 11.54
N LEU A 59 4.12 19.22 11.52
CA LEU A 59 3.71 18.04 12.28
C LEU A 59 3.76 16.77 11.43
N THR A 60 3.22 16.85 10.21
CA THR A 60 3.09 15.69 9.33
C THR A 60 4.21 15.55 8.31
N GLU A 61 4.98 16.61 8.09
CA GLU A 61 5.87 16.77 6.94
C GLU A 61 5.17 16.70 5.57
N CYS A 62 3.83 16.73 5.52
CA CYS A 62 3.07 16.73 4.28
C CYS A 62 3.31 18.01 3.46
N THR A 63 3.34 17.86 2.14
CA THR A 63 3.37 18.98 1.18
C THR A 63 1.98 19.25 0.59
N LEU A 64 1.87 20.28 -0.25
CA LEU A 64 0.63 20.57 -0.98
C LEU A 64 0.19 19.41 -1.88
N LEU A 65 1.14 18.63 -2.44
CA LEU A 65 0.84 17.44 -3.24
C LEU A 65 0.13 16.36 -2.41
N HIS A 66 0.59 16.12 -1.18
CA HIS A 66 -0.01 15.14 -0.27
C HIS A 66 -1.46 15.52 0.04
N LEU A 67 -1.67 16.77 0.47
CA LEU A 67 -3.01 17.24 0.82
C LEU A 67 -3.97 17.23 -0.37
N LEU A 68 -3.50 17.65 -1.54
CA LEU A 68 -4.31 17.66 -2.76
C LEU A 68 -4.78 16.24 -3.11
N LEU A 69 -3.85 15.29 -3.19
CA LEU A 69 -4.14 13.91 -3.57
C LEU A 69 -5.00 13.18 -2.53
N SER A 70 -4.91 13.56 -1.25
CA SER A 70 -5.73 12.97 -0.19
C SER A 70 -7.16 13.49 -0.10
N ASN A 71 -7.44 14.71 -0.55
CA ASN A 71 -8.72 15.38 -0.29
C ASN A 71 -9.54 15.68 -1.56
N VAL A 72 -8.92 15.68 -2.74
CA VAL A 72 -9.58 16.09 -3.98
C VAL A 72 -9.79 14.89 -4.89
N ALA A 73 -11.06 14.56 -5.17
CA ALA A 73 -11.43 13.41 -5.99
C ALA A 73 -10.92 13.50 -7.44
N GLN A 74 -10.81 14.71 -8.00
CA GLN A 74 -10.32 14.97 -9.36
C GLN A 74 -9.18 16.00 -9.33
N PRO A 75 -7.97 15.60 -8.88
CA PRO A 75 -6.91 16.55 -8.56
C PRO A 75 -6.14 17.03 -9.80
N ILE A 76 -6.39 16.47 -10.99
CA ILE A 76 -5.51 16.58 -12.17
C ILE A 76 -5.08 18.02 -12.49
N ARG A 77 -6.02 18.99 -12.54
CA ARG A 77 -5.69 20.39 -12.87
C ARG A 77 -4.82 21.06 -11.82
N ALA A 78 -5.15 20.88 -10.54
CA ALA A 78 -4.36 21.43 -9.45
C ALA A 78 -3.01 20.72 -9.30
N LEU A 79 -2.97 19.41 -9.57
CA LEU A 79 -1.77 18.59 -9.52
C LEU A 79 -0.79 19.04 -10.61
N GLU A 80 -1.28 19.21 -11.84
CA GLU A 80 -0.50 19.72 -12.95
C GLU A 80 0.05 21.12 -12.65
N LEU A 81 -0.76 22.01 -12.09
CA LEU A 81 -0.31 23.33 -11.67
C LEU A 81 0.83 23.25 -10.65
N LEU A 82 0.66 22.49 -9.56
CA LEU A 82 1.70 22.34 -8.53
C LEU A 82 3.01 21.80 -9.11
N LEU A 83 2.93 20.79 -9.97
CA LEU A 83 4.09 20.20 -10.63
C LEU A 83 4.75 21.17 -11.62
N GLN A 84 3.98 21.99 -12.35
CA GLN A 84 4.51 23.04 -13.23
C GLN A 84 5.24 24.14 -12.45
N TYR A 85 4.81 24.42 -11.21
CA TYR A 85 5.54 25.31 -10.28
C TYR A 85 6.75 24.65 -9.62
N GLY A 86 7.06 23.39 -9.96
CA GLY A 86 8.25 22.69 -9.50
C GLY A 86 8.07 21.94 -8.19
N ALA A 87 6.84 21.58 -7.80
CA ALA A 87 6.61 20.70 -6.65
C ALA A 87 7.38 19.39 -6.83
N ASP A 88 8.17 19.00 -5.83
CA ASP A 88 8.92 17.74 -5.84
C ASP A 88 8.01 16.58 -5.41
N PRO A 89 7.67 15.65 -6.33
CA PRO A 89 6.80 14.52 -5.99
C PRO A 89 7.47 13.48 -5.08
N ASN A 90 8.79 13.57 -4.85
CA ASN A 90 9.56 12.62 -4.07
C ASN A 90 9.70 13.01 -2.60
N ILE A 91 9.17 14.16 -2.19
CA ILE A 91 9.10 14.51 -0.77
C ILE A 91 8.16 13.53 -0.08
N SER A 92 8.64 12.94 1.02
CA SER A 92 7.86 12.06 1.86
C SER A 92 7.40 12.77 3.13
N ASN A 93 6.26 12.34 3.67
CA ASN A 93 5.80 12.69 5.01
C ASN A 93 6.54 11.85 6.09
N VAL A 94 6.14 11.98 7.37
CA VAL A 94 6.78 11.25 8.49
C VAL A 94 6.63 9.71 8.45
N TYR A 95 5.78 9.14 7.56
CA TYR A 95 5.66 7.69 7.29
C TYR A 95 6.46 7.25 6.08
N ASN A 96 7.32 8.12 5.58
CA ASN A 96 8.00 7.90 4.31
C ASN A 96 7.02 7.78 3.11
N ILE A 97 5.77 8.25 3.27
CA ILE A 97 4.74 8.23 2.22
C ILE A 97 4.96 9.44 1.33
N GLN A 98 5.24 9.19 0.04
CA GLN A 98 5.30 10.20 -1.01
C GLN A 98 3.95 10.36 -1.74
N ALA A 99 3.84 11.42 -2.56
CA ALA A 99 2.65 11.73 -3.36
C ALA A 99 2.16 10.55 -4.22
N ILE A 100 3.09 9.78 -4.81
CA ILE A 100 2.74 8.63 -5.66
C ILE A 100 2.00 7.52 -4.92
N HIS A 101 2.27 7.30 -3.62
CA HIS A 101 1.55 6.30 -2.82
C HIS A 101 0.11 6.73 -2.54
N ILE A 102 -0.08 8.01 -2.22
CA ILE A 102 -1.38 8.60 -1.85
C ILE A 102 -2.40 8.48 -2.99
N ALA A 103 -1.94 8.59 -4.24
CA ALA A 103 -2.81 8.50 -5.42
C ALA A 103 -3.66 7.21 -5.41
N PHE A 104 -3.10 6.07 -5.01
CA PHE A 104 -3.79 4.77 -5.01
C PHE A 104 -4.84 4.61 -3.89
N LEU A 105 -4.78 5.45 -2.87
CA LEU A 105 -5.63 5.32 -1.67
C LEU A 105 -6.90 6.14 -1.76
N HIS A 106 -6.81 7.34 -2.32
CA HIS A 106 -7.89 8.32 -2.26
C HIS A 106 -8.51 8.64 -3.62
N LEU A 107 -7.86 8.27 -4.72
CA LEU A 107 -8.39 8.51 -6.05
C LEU A 107 -9.17 7.30 -6.54
N THR A 108 -10.37 7.54 -7.07
CA THR A 108 -11.17 6.52 -7.74
C THR A 108 -10.53 6.06 -9.05
N ASP A 109 -9.88 6.97 -9.76
CA ASP A 109 -9.06 6.71 -10.95
C ASP A 109 -7.67 7.36 -10.80
N PRO A 110 -6.68 6.62 -10.28
CA PRO A 110 -5.35 7.15 -10.07
C PRO A 110 -4.51 7.20 -11.36
N LEU A 111 -4.97 6.66 -12.50
CA LEU A 111 -4.16 6.51 -13.71
C LEU A 111 -3.60 7.84 -14.22
N GLY A 112 -4.45 8.86 -14.30
CA GLY A 112 -4.05 10.20 -14.74
C GLY A 112 -3.06 10.86 -13.77
N ALA A 113 -3.31 10.77 -12.46
CA ALA A 113 -2.47 11.37 -11.44
C ALA A 113 -1.09 10.69 -11.38
N VAL A 114 -1.04 9.36 -11.41
CA VAL A 114 0.20 8.58 -11.42
C VAL A 114 0.99 8.85 -12.70
N SER A 115 0.35 8.88 -13.87
CA SER A 115 1.01 9.22 -15.13
C SER A 115 1.65 10.61 -15.07
N LEU A 116 0.96 11.58 -14.47
CA LEU A 116 1.46 12.93 -14.34
C LEU A 116 2.64 12.99 -13.36
N LEU A 117 2.51 12.40 -12.16
CA LEU A 117 3.60 12.32 -11.19
C LEU A 117 4.87 11.68 -11.79
N LEU A 118 4.74 10.57 -12.52
CA LEU A 118 5.87 9.92 -13.19
C LEU A 118 6.48 10.80 -14.28
N SER A 119 5.67 11.56 -15.03
CA SER A 119 6.17 12.51 -16.04
C SER A 119 6.97 13.67 -15.43
N TYR A 120 6.75 13.96 -14.15
CA TYR A 120 7.49 14.93 -13.34
C TYR A 120 8.49 14.25 -12.40
N HIS A 121 9.03 13.08 -12.80
CA HIS A 121 10.13 12.39 -12.11
C HIS A 121 9.83 11.88 -10.69
N ALA A 122 8.57 11.54 -10.40
CA ALA A 122 8.27 10.71 -9.22
C ALA A 122 8.97 9.35 -9.33
N ASP A 123 9.58 8.89 -8.24
CA ASP A 123 10.27 7.61 -8.18
C ASP A 123 9.27 6.44 -8.23
N PRO A 124 9.26 5.63 -9.30
CA PRO A 124 8.39 4.46 -9.39
C PRO A 124 8.78 3.34 -8.41
N ASN A 125 9.93 3.46 -7.75
CA ASN A 125 10.47 2.55 -6.74
C ASN A 125 10.49 3.16 -5.33
N ALA A 126 9.80 4.30 -5.13
CA ALA A 126 9.63 4.88 -3.80
C ALA A 126 9.18 3.80 -2.81
N ARG A 127 9.66 3.86 -1.57
CA ARG A 127 9.30 2.91 -0.53
C ARG A 127 8.75 3.68 0.65
N ASP A 128 7.59 3.28 1.16
CA ASP A 128 7.05 3.82 2.41
C ASP A 128 7.72 3.22 3.65
N GLY A 129 7.18 3.51 4.84
CA GLY A 129 7.68 2.99 6.13
C GLY A 129 7.63 1.47 6.24
N ASP A 130 6.68 0.82 5.57
CA ASP A 130 6.52 -0.63 5.51
C ASP A 130 7.27 -1.24 4.32
N GLY A 131 8.03 -0.41 3.60
CA GLY A 131 8.80 -0.81 2.45
C GLY A 131 7.95 -1.14 1.22
N TRP A 132 6.66 -0.79 1.22
CA TRP A 132 5.77 -0.92 0.07
C TRP A 132 6.16 0.08 -1.02
N SER A 133 6.13 -0.41 -2.25
CA SER A 133 6.36 0.41 -3.44
C SER A 133 5.06 0.76 -4.14
N PRO A 134 5.05 1.74 -5.08
CA PRO A 134 3.89 2.01 -5.92
C PRO A 134 3.27 0.77 -6.57
N LEU A 135 4.09 -0.23 -6.89
CA LEU A 135 3.63 -1.51 -7.44
C LEU A 135 2.79 -2.32 -6.42
N HIS A 136 3.15 -2.31 -5.14
CA HIS A 136 2.38 -2.94 -4.06
C HIS A 136 1.02 -2.25 -3.89
N TYR A 137 1.02 -0.91 -3.84
CA TYR A 137 -0.20 -0.11 -3.73
C TYR A 137 -1.16 -0.34 -4.90
N ALA A 138 -0.65 -0.26 -6.14
CA ALA A 138 -1.46 -0.51 -7.33
C ALA A 138 -2.06 -1.93 -7.32
N SER A 139 -1.27 -2.94 -6.96
CA SER A 139 -1.76 -4.32 -6.86
C SER A 139 -2.82 -4.52 -5.78
N ARG A 140 -2.73 -3.79 -4.66
CA ARG A 140 -3.61 -3.97 -3.50
C ARG A 140 -4.93 -3.22 -3.61
N PHE A 141 -4.88 -1.97 -4.06
CA PHE A 141 -5.97 -1.01 -3.85
C PHE A 141 -6.75 -0.66 -5.11
N CYS A 142 -6.26 -1.07 -6.29
CA CYS A 142 -6.92 -0.76 -7.56
C CYS A 142 -7.86 -1.90 -8.00
N PRO A 143 -9.12 -1.61 -8.34
CA PRO A 143 -10.05 -2.62 -8.86
C PRO A 143 -9.60 -3.27 -10.18
N ASP A 144 -8.98 -2.48 -11.06
CA ASP A 144 -8.28 -2.98 -12.25
C ASP A 144 -6.80 -2.55 -12.18
N PRO A 145 -5.92 -3.39 -11.59
CA PRO A 145 -4.52 -3.01 -11.39
C PRO A 145 -3.73 -3.04 -12.70
N LYS A 146 -4.16 -3.75 -13.75
CA LYS A 146 -3.34 -4.05 -14.93
C LYS A 146 -2.84 -2.81 -15.68
N PRO A 147 -3.65 -1.76 -15.95
CA PRO A 147 -3.18 -0.56 -16.63
C PRO A 147 -2.13 0.21 -15.81
N LEU A 148 -2.32 0.33 -14.50
CA LEU A 148 -1.39 1.02 -13.60
C LEU A 148 -0.07 0.26 -13.44
N LEU A 149 -0.13 -1.07 -13.33
CA LEU A 149 1.08 -1.89 -13.26
C LEU A 149 1.91 -1.78 -14.55
N LYS A 150 1.26 -1.74 -15.72
CA LYS A 150 1.95 -1.48 -17.00
C LYS A 150 2.62 -0.11 -17.03
N LEU A 151 1.93 0.92 -16.55
CA LEU A 151 2.48 2.27 -16.48
C LEU A 151 3.70 2.33 -15.56
N LEU A 152 3.60 1.78 -14.34
CA LEU A 152 4.69 1.74 -13.37
C LEU A 152 5.90 0.94 -13.86
N ILE A 153 5.68 -0.27 -14.40
CA ILE A 153 6.75 -1.11 -14.95
C ILE A 153 7.39 -0.41 -16.16
N GLY A 154 6.60 0.23 -17.03
CA GLY A 154 7.09 1.04 -18.14
C GLY A 154 7.94 2.25 -17.70
N ALA A 155 7.66 2.80 -16.51
CA ALA A 155 8.45 3.86 -15.89
C ALA A 155 9.69 3.35 -15.13
N GLY A 156 9.91 2.04 -15.04
CA GLY A 156 11.08 1.45 -14.36
C GLY A 156 10.82 0.94 -12.94
N ALA A 157 9.56 0.72 -12.54
CA ALA A 157 9.24 0.05 -11.29
C ALA A 157 9.81 -1.38 -11.25
N SER A 158 10.44 -1.74 -10.15
CA SER A 158 11.01 -3.06 -9.91
C SER A 158 9.91 -4.07 -9.62
N LEU A 159 9.80 -5.07 -10.51
CA LEU A 159 8.90 -6.20 -10.35
C LEU A 159 9.30 -7.13 -9.18
N HIS A 160 10.52 -6.97 -8.66
CA HIS A 160 11.10 -7.80 -7.61
C HIS A 160 11.24 -7.08 -6.27
N ALA A 161 10.73 -5.85 -6.15
CA ALA A 161 10.68 -5.18 -4.87
C ALA A 161 9.86 -6.00 -3.87
N THR A 162 10.34 -6.06 -2.63
CA THR A 162 9.65 -6.71 -1.51
C THR A 162 9.49 -5.73 -0.36
N ASP A 163 8.39 -5.80 0.36
CA ASP A 163 8.15 -5.06 1.60
C ASP A 163 9.04 -5.55 2.78
N VAL A 164 8.83 -5.00 3.97
CA VAL A 164 9.53 -5.43 5.20
C VAL A 164 9.23 -6.89 5.60
N SER A 165 8.10 -7.43 5.15
CA SER A 165 7.68 -8.83 5.33
C SER A 165 8.13 -9.74 4.18
N ARG A 166 9.08 -9.30 3.35
CA ARG A 166 9.58 -10.05 2.18
C ARG A 166 8.49 -10.40 1.16
N LYS A 167 7.33 -9.75 1.20
CA LYS A 167 6.24 -9.94 0.26
C LYS A 167 6.46 -9.01 -0.94
N SER A 168 6.34 -9.56 -2.14
CA SER A 168 6.32 -8.78 -3.38
C SER A 168 4.92 -8.29 -3.73
N ALA A 169 4.80 -7.45 -4.76
CA ALA A 169 3.52 -6.97 -5.28
C ALA A 169 2.55 -8.11 -5.69
N LEU A 170 3.04 -9.33 -5.97
CA LEU A 170 2.16 -10.49 -6.21
C LEU A 170 1.35 -10.88 -4.96
N PHE A 171 1.91 -10.75 -3.76
CA PHE A 171 1.19 -10.99 -2.51
C PHE A 171 0.09 -9.94 -2.31
N SER A 172 0.42 -8.68 -2.57
CA SER A 172 -0.53 -7.55 -2.53
C SER A 172 -1.66 -7.72 -3.55
N LEU A 173 -1.36 -8.24 -4.75
CA LEU A 173 -2.35 -8.53 -5.79
C LEU A 173 -3.37 -9.57 -5.32
N LEU A 174 -2.89 -10.67 -4.72
CA LEU A 174 -3.74 -11.72 -4.16
C LEU A 174 -4.53 -11.22 -2.95
N ALA A 175 -3.99 -10.27 -2.18
CA ALA A 175 -4.73 -9.66 -1.10
C ALA A 175 -5.84 -8.73 -1.65
N GLY A 176 -5.56 -7.95 -2.70
CA GLY A 176 -6.49 -7.00 -3.32
C GLY A 176 -7.67 -7.65 -4.05
N GLY A 177 -7.48 -8.78 -4.73
CA GLY A 177 -8.54 -9.43 -5.50
C GLY A 177 -8.10 -10.68 -6.23
N ASP A 178 -9.03 -11.40 -6.88
CA ASP A 178 -8.70 -12.52 -7.76
C ASP A 178 -8.40 -12.02 -9.18
N HIS A 179 -7.38 -11.17 -9.31
CA HIS A 179 -6.91 -10.57 -10.57
C HIS A 179 -6.08 -11.56 -11.39
N SER A 180 -6.64 -12.74 -11.65
CA SER A 180 -5.97 -13.88 -12.28
C SER A 180 -5.30 -13.53 -13.63
N GLU A 181 -5.95 -12.74 -14.49
CA GLU A 181 -5.35 -12.28 -15.76
C GLU A 181 -4.15 -11.34 -15.57
N THR A 182 -4.16 -10.55 -14.51
CA THR A 182 -3.05 -9.66 -14.15
C THR A 182 -1.90 -10.45 -13.55
N LEU A 183 -2.22 -11.43 -12.69
CA LEU A 183 -1.24 -12.36 -12.13
C LEU A 183 -0.52 -13.14 -13.23
N ASP A 184 -1.28 -13.73 -14.16
CA ASP A 184 -0.71 -14.46 -15.30
C ASP A 184 0.22 -13.55 -16.12
N TRP A 185 -0.22 -12.33 -16.41
CA TRP A 185 0.59 -11.36 -17.14
C TRP A 185 1.90 -11.03 -16.40
N LEU A 186 1.86 -10.76 -15.08
CA LEU A 186 3.06 -10.47 -14.28
C LEU A 186 4.04 -11.64 -14.25
N ILE A 187 3.54 -12.88 -14.14
CA ILE A 187 4.38 -14.09 -14.22
C ILE A 187 5.07 -14.16 -15.59
N HIS A 188 4.37 -13.87 -16.68
CA HIS A 188 4.95 -13.80 -18.02
C HIS A 188 5.94 -12.63 -18.18
N GLN A 189 5.83 -11.56 -17.40
CA GLN A 189 6.83 -10.48 -17.33
C GLN A 189 8.06 -10.86 -16.48
N GLY A 190 8.08 -12.04 -15.88
CA GLY A 190 9.20 -12.54 -15.08
C GLY A 190 9.06 -12.32 -13.58
N ALA A 191 7.86 -12.00 -13.07
CA ALA A 191 7.64 -11.86 -11.63
C ALA A 191 7.98 -13.17 -10.90
N ASN A 192 8.68 -13.08 -9.76
CA ASN A 192 9.07 -14.25 -9.00
C ASN A 192 7.89 -14.82 -8.20
N CYS A 193 7.18 -15.77 -8.78
CA CYS A 193 6.07 -16.47 -8.13
C CYS A 193 6.51 -17.60 -7.16
N LEU A 194 7.82 -17.81 -7.01
CA LEU A 194 8.42 -18.80 -6.10
C LEU A 194 8.94 -18.15 -4.81
N LEU A 195 8.77 -16.84 -4.65
CA LEU A 195 9.16 -16.11 -3.46
C LEU A 195 8.34 -16.54 -2.24
N LYS A 196 9.00 -16.66 -1.09
CA LYS A 196 8.35 -16.76 0.20
C LYS A 196 8.30 -15.40 0.88
N GLY A 197 7.13 -15.05 1.41
CA GLY A 197 6.93 -13.89 2.28
C GLY A 197 6.73 -14.35 3.72
N ASP A 198 6.81 -13.41 4.64
CA ASP A 198 6.66 -13.63 6.07
C ASP A 198 5.18 -13.57 6.46
N PHE A 199 4.68 -14.61 7.12
CA PHE A 199 3.31 -14.75 7.61
C PHE A 199 3.33 -14.82 9.14
N LEU A 200 2.46 -14.03 9.78
CA LEU A 200 2.26 -14.09 11.22
C LEU A 200 1.20 -15.14 11.54
N ASP A 201 1.58 -16.12 12.38
CA ASP A 201 0.62 -17.03 12.99
C ASP A 201 -0.09 -16.32 14.15
N SER A 202 -1.40 -16.15 14.03
CA SER A 202 -2.22 -15.44 15.03
C SER A 202 -2.27 -16.15 16.39
N GLN A 203 -2.10 -17.47 16.43
CA GLN A 203 -2.14 -18.26 17.66
C GLN A 203 -0.80 -18.25 18.39
N THR A 204 0.29 -18.50 17.65
CA THR A 204 1.63 -18.62 18.25
C THR A 204 2.37 -17.29 18.34
N ARG A 205 1.92 -16.27 17.59
CA ARG A 205 2.60 -14.98 17.40
C ARG A 205 4.02 -15.13 16.88
N THR A 206 4.25 -16.19 16.11
CA THR A 206 5.52 -16.43 15.44
C THR A 206 5.39 -16.17 13.96
N THR A 207 6.46 -15.63 13.37
CA THR A 207 6.54 -15.42 11.94
C THR A 207 7.11 -16.66 11.28
N HIS A 208 6.48 -17.11 10.19
CA HIS A 208 6.97 -18.21 9.36
C HIS A 208 6.92 -17.81 7.88
N GLU A 209 7.74 -18.47 7.06
CA GLU A 209 7.81 -18.19 5.63
C GLU A 209 6.74 -18.99 4.85
N GLY A 210 5.96 -18.32 4.00
CA GLY A 210 4.89 -18.92 3.19
C GLY A 210 4.91 -18.45 1.73
N THR A 211 4.35 -19.25 0.82
CA THR A 211 4.31 -18.93 -0.62
C THR A 211 3.05 -18.17 -1.03
N LEU A 212 3.00 -17.79 -2.31
CA LEU A 212 1.78 -17.26 -2.93
C LEU A 212 0.60 -18.24 -2.91
N VAL A 213 0.82 -19.55 -2.77
CA VAL A 213 -0.27 -20.51 -2.62
C VAL A 213 -0.95 -20.36 -1.26
N LEU A 214 -0.16 -20.16 -0.19
CA LEU A 214 -0.71 -19.85 1.13
C LEU A 214 -1.48 -18.53 1.10
N GLN A 215 -0.93 -17.49 0.46
CA GLN A 215 -1.63 -16.22 0.26
C GLN A 215 -2.94 -16.39 -0.53
N ALA A 216 -2.94 -17.16 -1.61
CA ALA A 216 -4.13 -17.41 -2.42
C ALA A 216 -5.20 -18.18 -1.63
N ALA A 217 -4.81 -19.13 -0.79
CA ALA A 217 -5.70 -19.84 0.12
C ALA A 217 -6.30 -18.91 1.17
N LYS A 218 -5.46 -18.09 1.80
CA LYS A 218 -5.86 -17.09 2.80
C LYS A 218 -6.94 -16.13 2.30
N TYR A 219 -6.84 -15.68 1.05
CA TYR A 219 -7.79 -14.73 0.45
C TYR A 219 -8.82 -15.36 -0.50
N ALA A 220 -8.98 -16.68 -0.49
CA ALA A 220 -9.91 -17.41 -1.36
C ALA A 220 -9.74 -17.08 -2.87
N ARG A 221 -8.53 -17.02 -3.38
CA ARG A 221 -8.24 -16.64 -4.79
C ARG A 221 -8.18 -17.89 -5.67
N LEU A 222 -9.34 -18.45 -6.01
CA LEU A 222 -9.43 -19.72 -6.76
C LEU A 222 -8.78 -19.66 -8.14
N ASN A 223 -9.04 -18.63 -8.95
CA ASN A 223 -8.51 -18.57 -10.31
C ASN A 223 -7.01 -18.31 -10.30
N SER A 224 -6.56 -17.43 -9.42
CA SER A 224 -5.13 -17.20 -9.17
C SER A 224 -4.41 -18.46 -8.67
N LEU A 225 -5.02 -19.23 -7.75
CA LEU A 225 -4.48 -20.50 -7.29
C LEU A 225 -4.28 -21.50 -8.45
N ARG A 226 -5.24 -21.59 -9.38
CA ARG A 226 -5.12 -22.45 -10.57
C ARG A 226 -3.94 -22.06 -11.45
N ILE A 227 -3.66 -20.76 -11.60
CA ILE A 227 -2.51 -20.27 -12.36
C ILE A 227 -1.21 -20.65 -11.66
N LEU A 228 -1.10 -20.39 -10.34
CA LEU A 228 0.11 -20.67 -9.56
C LEU A 228 0.51 -22.15 -9.61
N ILE A 229 -0.46 -23.06 -9.59
CA ILE A 229 -0.22 -24.51 -9.69
C ILE A 229 0.21 -24.94 -11.10
N GLY A 230 -0.22 -24.18 -12.11
CA GLY A 230 0.20 -24.37 -13.50
C GLY A 230 1.66 -24.00 -13.74
N VAL A 231 2.28 -23.18 -12.88
CA VAL A 231 3.67 -22.78 -13.02
C VAL A 231 4.60 -23.95 -12.67
N GLU A 232 5.56 -24.24 -13.54
CA GLU A 232 6.56 -25.26 -13.27
C GLU A 232 7.38 -24.91 -12.00
N ARG A 233 7.80 -25.92 -11.23
CA ARG A 233 8.69 -25.81 -10.04
C ARG A 233 8.06 -25.39 -8.71
N TRP A 234 6.74 -25.30 -8.58
CA TRP A 234 6.10 -25.11 -7.25
C TRP A 234 6.54 -26.18 -6.23
N GLN A 235 6.88 -27.37 -6.71
CA GLN A 235 7.39 -28.51 -5.91
C GLN A 235 8.71 -28.24 -5.18
N VAL A 236 9.46 -27.20 -5.56
CA VAL A 236 10.74 -26.86 -4.92
C VAL A 236 10.51 -26.06 -3.64
N VAL A 237 9.41 -25.31 -3.58
CA VAL A 237 9.18 -24.29 -2.54
C VAL A 237 8.08 -24.71 -1.57
N LEU A 238 7.05 -25.39 -2.07
CA LEU A 238 5.90 -25.83 -1.28
C LEU A 238 6.24 -27.00 -0.36
N SER A 239 5.94 -26.82 0.92
CA SER A 239 6.00 -27.90 1.91
C SER A 239 4.63 -28.55 2.09
N ARG A 240 4.62 -29.79 2.58
CA ARG A 240 3.37 -30.46 2.96
C ARG A 240 2.65 -29.70 4.09
N HIS A 241 3.41 -29.19 5.06
CA HIS A 241 2.88 -28.44 6.20
C HIS A 241 2.13 -27.19 5.74
N GLU A 242 2.72 -26.43 4.81
CA GLU A 242 2.10 -25.23 4.23
C GLU A 242 0.80 -25.55 3.47
N LEU A 243 0.73 -26.69 2.77
CA LEU A 243 -0.52 -27.10 2.11
C LEU A 243 -1.60 -27.53 3.11
N GLU A 244 -1.22 -28.20 4.20
CA GLU A 244 -2.13 -28.54 5.29
C GLU A 244 -2.68 -27.26 5.95
N GLU A 245 -1.81 -26.28 6.23
CA GLU A 245 -2.20 -24.96 6.72
C GLU A 245 -3.13 -24.21 5.76
N ALA A 246 -2.80 -24.19 4.47
CA ALA A 246 -3.65 -23.58 3.44
C ALA A 246 -5.04 -24.22 3.39
N ILE A 247 -5.15 -25.55 3.53
CA ILE A 247 -6.44 -26.26 3.61
C ILE A 247 -7.20 -25.84 4.86
N ASP A 248 -6.53 -25.75 6.00
CA ASP A 248 -7.17 -25.37 7.27
C ASP A 248 -7.70 -23.93 7.22
N LEU A 249 -6.98 -22.99 6.61
CA LEU A 249 -7.47 -21.63 6.36
C LEU A 249 -8.73 -21.63 5.49
N VAL A 250 -8.74 -22.39 4.39
CA VAL A 250 -9.91 -22.48 3.49
C VAL A 250 -11.09 -23.16 4.19
N ARG A 251 -10.85 -24.16 5.04
CA ARG A 251 -11.89 -24.80 5.86
C ARG A 251 -12.48 -23.84 6.90
N GLN A 252 -11.65 -23.03 7.56
CA GLN A 252 -12.13 -22.01 8.48
C GLN A 252 -13.02 -20.99 7.77
N GLN A 253 -12.63 -20.54 6.58
CA GLN A 253 -13.47 -19.67 5.76
C GLN A 253 -14.80 -20.34 5.42
N LEU A 254 -14.78 -21.63 5.04
CA LEU A 254 -15.98 -22.39 4.68
C LEU A 254 -17.00 -22.48 5.82
N LEU A 255 -16.56 -22.58 7.07
CA LEU A 255 -17.44 -22.61 8.25
C LEU A 255 -18.28 -21.34 8.42
N ASN A 256 -17.77 -20.21 7.91
CA ASN A 256 -18.41 -18.90 8.04
C ASN A 256 -19.23 -18.50 6.81
N GLN A 257 -19.41 -19.40 5.83
CA GLN A 257 -20.10 -19.10 4.57
C GLN A 257 -21.51 -19.68 4.52
N SER A 258 -22.47 -18.86 4.11
CA SER A 258 -23.85 -19.25 3.84
C SER A 258 -24.19 -19.25 2.33
N GLU A 259 -23.35 -18.59 1.52
CA GLU A 259 -23.57 -18.47 0.08
C GLU A 259 -23.08 -19.71 -0.66
N ARG A 260 -23.98 -20.33 -1.44
CA ARG A 260 -23.69 -21.56 -2.18
C ARG A 260 -22.51 -21.43 -3.12
N GLU A 261 -22.39 -20.30 -3.82
CA GLU A 261 -21.31 -20.07 -4.78
C GLU A 261 -19.93 -20.02 -4.09
N GLN A 262 -19.83 -19.35 -2.93
CA GLN A 262 -18.60 -19.34 -2.15
C GLN A 262 -18.27 -20.71 -1.57
N ILE A 263 -19.28 -21.47 -1.13
CA ILE A 263 -19.10 -22.84 -0.65
C ILE A 263 -18.52 -23.73 -1.76
N GLU A 264 -19.07 -23.67 -2.97
CA GLU A 264 -18.59 -24.42 -4.13
C GLU A 264 -17.15 -24.01 -4.50
N LYS A 265 -16.86 -22.70 -4.49
CA LYS A 265 -15.52 -22.14 -4.73
C LYS A 265 -14.48 -22.62 -3.71
N LEU A 266 -14.77 -22.52 -2.41
CA LEU A 266 -13.87 -22.97 -1.35
C LEU A 266 -13.69 -24.49 -1.38
N GLY A 267 -14.76 -25.25 -1.67
CA GLY A 267 -14.68 -26.70 -1.87
C GLY A 267 -13.75 -27.10 -3.02
N LEU A 268 -13.80 -26.38 -4.15
CA LEU A 268 -12.86 -26.55 -5.26
C LEU A 268 -11.42 -26.26 -4.84
N MET A 269 -11.18 -25.21 -4.05
CA MET A 269 -9.85 -24.90 -3.53
C MET A 269 -9.30 -26.03 -2.65
N ILE A 270 -10.10 -26.59 -1.74
CA ILE A 270 -9.69 -27.73 -0.90
C ILE A 270 -9.31 -28.92 -1.78
N MET A 271 -10.14 -29.28 -2.76
CA MET A 271 -9.83 -30.41 -3.67
C MET A 271 -8.52 -30.20 -4.43
N ILE A 272 -8.25 -28.96 -4.88
CA ILE A 272 -7.02 -28.60 -5.57
C ILE A 272 -5.80 -28.77 -4.63
N LEU A 273 -5.88 -28.25 -3.41
CA LEU A 273 -4.79 -28.34 -2.43
C LEU A 273 -4.53 -29.79 -1.99
N GLU A 274 -5.58 -30.60 -1.80
CA GLU A 274 -5.46 -32.03 -1.48
C GLU A 274 -4.80 -32.82 -2.61
N ASP A 275 -5.13 -32.53 -3.88
CA ASP A 275 -4.46 -33.12 -5.04
C ASP A 275 -2.95 -32.77 -5.09
N LEU A 276 -2.57 -31.55 -4.71
CA LEU A 276 -1.15 -31.16 -4.59
C LEU A 276 -0.42 -31.99 -3.53
N ILE A 277 -1.04 -32.23 -2.37
CA ILE A 277 -0.47 -33.09 -1.31
C ILE A 277 -0.26 -34.51 -1.86
N GLN A 278 -1.22 -35.06 -2.59
CA GLN A 278 -1.08 -36.39 -3.21
C GLN A 278 0.07 -36.44 -4.23
N LYS A 279 0.21 -35.39 -5.05
CA LYS A 279 1.31 -35.27 -6.03
C LYS A 279 2.68 -35.19 -5.37
N LEU A 280 2.82 -34.45 -4.26
CA LEU A 280 4.05 -34.41 -3.46
C LEU A 280 4.39 -35.78 -2.86
N ASN A 281 3.40 -36.50 -2.32
CA ASN A 281 3.60 -37.82 -1.71
C ASN A 281 4.03 -38.88 -2.73
N LYS A 282 3.47 -38.89 -3.95
CA LYS A 282 3.87 -39.81 -5.03
C LYS A 282 5.34 -39.62 -5.44
N ARG A 283 5.91 -38.43 -5.26
CA ARG A 283 7.32 -38.16 -5.57
C ARG A 283 8.25 -38.72 -4.50
N ASN A 284 7.94 -38.53 -3.22
CA ASN A 284 8.75 -39.08 -2.13
C ASN A 284 8.86 -40.60 -2.23
N THR A 285 7.76 -41.29 -2.60
CA THR A 285 7.79 -42.75 -2.80
C THR A 285 8.56 -43.20 -4.05
N CYS A 286 8.58 -42.39 -5.13
CA CYS A 286 9.39 -42.66 -6.32
C CYS A 286 10.88 -42.35 -6.13
N GLU A 287 11.24 -41.30 -5.39
CA GLU A 287 12.64 -40.98 -5.05
C GLU A 287 13.22 -41.99 -4.04
N ASP A 288 12.43 -42.44 -3.06
CA ASP A 288 12.80 -43.54 -2.16
C ASP A 288 12.91 -44.89 -2.89
N GLY A 289 12.09 -45.13 -3.91
CA GLY A 289 12.19 -46.30 -4.79
C GLY A 289 13.44 -46.31 -5.70
N LYS A 290 13.91 -45.12 -6.11
CA LYS A 290 15.16 -44.96 -6.88
C LYS A 290 16.41 -44.99 -5.98
N ARG A 291 16.31 -44.52 -4.73
CA ARG A 291 17.39 -44.65 -3.74
C ARG A 291 17.55 -46.09 -3.20
N ARG A 292 16.53 -46.94 -3.31
CA ARG A 292 16.60 -48.37 -2.95
C ARG A 292 17.07 -49.31 -4.09
N SER A 293 17.40 -48.80 -5.27
CA SER A 293 17.82 -49.63 -6.43
C SER A 293 19.10 -49.17 -7.16
N SER A 294 20.02 -48.49 -6.47
CA SER A 294 21.35 -48.22 -7.03
C SER A 294 22.48 -48.42 -6.01
N CYS A 295 22.66 -49.67 -5.56
CA CYS A 295 24.01 -50.20 -5.34
C CYS A 295 24.70 -50.38 -6.70
N CYS A 296 25.07 -49.28 -7.36
CA CYS A 296 26.05 -49.30 -8.45
C CYS A 296 27.40 -48.94 -7.84
N LYS A 297 28.33 -49.89 -7.94
CA LYS A 297 29.74 -49.73 -7.57
C LYS A 297 30.36 -48.64 -8.45
N PHE A 298 30.48 -47.41 -7.95
CA PHE A 298 31.58 -46.46 -8.19
C PHE A 298 31.20 -45.10 -7.58
N CYS A 299 31.50 -44.91 -6.30
CA CYS A 299 31.72 -43.60 -5.72
C CYS A 299 32.95 -43.71 -4.81
N PRO A 300 34.02 -42.92 -5.04
CA PRO A 300 35.07 -42.78 -4.04
C PRO A 300 34.52 -42.04 -2.83
N LYS A 301 34.98 -42.48 -1.66
CA LYS A 301 34.49 -42.14 -0.32
C LYS A 301 34.70 -40.68 0.05
N GLU A 302 33.79 -40.19 0.88
CA GLU A 302 33.89 -39.00 1.72
C GLU A 302 35.21 -38.94 2.48
N THR A 303 35.74 -37.72 2.61
CA THR A 303 36.48 -37.27 3.80
C THR A 303 36.23 -35.76 3.98
N ASP A 304 35.37 -35.42 4.93
CA ASP A 304 35.64 -34.29 5.86
C ASP A 304 36.53 -34.85 7.00
N PRO A 305 37.23 -34.05 7.84
CA PRO A 305 36.97 -32.63 8.14
C PRO A 305 38.23 -31.75 8.12
N PHE A 306 38.10 -30.41 8.07
CA PHE A 306 38.95 -29.48 8.87
C PHE A 306 38.48 -28.03 8.71
N ASN A 307 38.02 -27.44 9.82
CA ASN A 307 38.06 -26.01 10.09
C ASN A 307 39.37 -25.74 10.88
N PRO A 308 40.15 -24.70 10.55
CA PRO A 308 40.20 -23.59 11.50
C PRO A 308 40.35 -22.19 10.87
N PHE A 309 39.85 -21.22 11.66
CA PHE A 309 40.04 -19.77 11.66
C PHE A 309 41.40 -19.22 11.17
N GLU A 310 41.34 -18.06 10.50
CA GLU A 310 42.00 -16.77 10.85
C GLU A 310 41.60 -15.73 9.76
N GLU A 311 40.77 -14.73 10.09
CA GLU A 311 41.15 -13.33 10.42
C GLU A 311 42.06 -12.63 9.41
N THR A 312 41.54 -11.61 8.71
CA THR A 312 42.06 -10.23 8.82
C THR A 312 40.98 -9.21 8.46
N SER A 313 40.98 -8.16 9.27
CA SER A 313 40.14 -6.98 9.37
C SER A 313 40.44 -5.89 8.32
N GLY A 314 39.51 -4.94 8.20
CA GLY A 314 39.88 -3.54 8.01
C GLY A 314 38.89 -2.65 7.26
N MET A 315 38.36 -1.66 7.99
CA MET A 315 37.59 -0.47 7.61
C MET A 315 36.08 -0.60 7.33
N ASP A 316 35.19 0.24 7.85
CA ASP A 316 35.12 1.10 9.06
C ASP A 316 33.68 1.66 8.98
N THR A 317 32.79 1.26 9.89
CA THR A 317 31.47 1.89 10.09
C THR A 317 31.46 2.63 11.42
N PRO A 318 30.93 3.88 11.50
CA PRO A 318 30.87 4.61 12.75
C PRO A 318 29.81 4.02 13.69
N PRO A 319 29.98 4.18 15.02
CA PRO A 319 29.25 3.38 16.00
C PRO A 319 27.82 3.89 16.22
N LEU A 320 26.91 2.93 16.30
CA LEU A 320 25.61 3.06 16.96
C LEU A 320 25.84 3.34 18.45
N ASN A 321 25.45 4.53 18.90
CA ASN A 321 25.18 4.77 20.31
C ASN A 321 23.77 4.24 20.62
N THR A 322 23.71 3.07 21.24
CA THR A 322 22.55 2.66 22.04
C THR A 322 22.62 3.34 23.40
N VAL A 323 21.66 4.21 23.66
CA VAL A 323 21.21 4.51 25.03
C VAL A 323 19.78 3.98 25.10
N TYR A 324 19.61 2.83 25.77
CA TYR A 324 18.33 2.51 26.38
C TYR A 324 18.25 3.26 27.70
N MET A 325 17.20 4.07 27.88
CA MET A 325 16.20 3.83 28.92
C MET A 325 15.17 4.96 28.97
N ASP A 326 13.92 4.53 28.79
CA ASP A 326 12.71 4.96 29.49
C ASP A 326 12.21 6.41 29.42
N GLN A 327 10.98 6.45 28.89
CA GLN A 327 9.86 7.37 29.11
C GLN A 327 9.53 8.35 27.98
N GLU A 328 8.24 8.27 27.59
CA GLU A 328 7.43 9.19 26.76
C GLU A 328 7.24 8.85 25.26
N GLN A 329 6.32 7.89 25.08
CA GLN A 329 5.29 7.70 24.05
C GLN A 329 5.67 7.54 22.56
N PRO A 330 5.42 6.35 21.94
CA PRO A 330 5.30 6.27 20.50
C PRO A 330 3.84 6.53 20.10
N PHE A 331 3.65 7.45 19.14
CA PHE A 331 2.42 7.78 18.43
C PHE A 331 1.36 8.57 19.21
N SER A 332 1.10 9.81 18.80
CA SER A 332 -0.13 10.53 19.13
C SER A 332 -1.30 9.94 18.35
N GLN A 333 -1.68 8.69 18.58
CA GLN A 333 -2.89 8.05 18.00
C GLN A 333 -4.19 8.61 18.59
N ILE A 334 -4.20 9.90 18.96
CA ILE A 334 -5.29 10.55 19.68
C ILE A 334 -6.57 10.49 18.85
N TYR A 335 -6.48 10.66 17.53
CA TYR A 335 -7.66 10.63 16.68
C TYR A 335 -8.32 9.25 16.60
N ILE A 336 -7.57 8.19 16.29
CA ILE A 336 -8.14 6.84 16.22
C ILE A 336 -8.60 6.37 17.60
N LEU A 337 -7.86 6.71 18.64
CA LEU A 337 -8.24 6.41 20.02
C LEU A 337 -9.57 7.07 20.35
N ASN A 338 -9.70 8.37 20.09
CA ASN A 338 -10.94 9.10 20.33
C ASN A 338 -12.06 8.59 19.42
N LEU A 339 -11.77 8.21 18.18
CA LEU A 339 -12.73 7.65 17.24
C LEU A 339 -13.28 6.30 17.74
N PHE A 340 -12.40 5.40 18.20
CA PHE A 340 -12.79 4.07 18.68
C PHE A 340 -13.39 4.08 20.09
N MET A 341 -13.11 5.12 20.87
CA MET A 341 -13.73 5.38 22.17
C MET A 341 -14.97 6.27 22.07
N ALA A 342 -15.29 6.83 20.89
CA ALA A 342 -16.45 7.68 20.72
C ALA A 342 -17.75 6.86 20.91
N PRO A 343 -18.69 7.33 21.76
CA PRO A 343 -20.00 6.70 21.90
C PRO A 343 -20.80 6.66 20.59
N ASP A 344 -20.58 7.67 19.75
CA ASP A 344 -21.15 7.80 18.41
C ASP A 344 -20.03 8.13 17.44
N MET A 345 -19.50 7.08 16.80
CA MET A 345 -18.38 7.18 15.88
C MET A 345 -18.77 7.93 14.60
N LYS A 346 -20.02 7.78 14.13
CA LYS A 346 -20.52 8.49 12.95
C LYS A 346 -20.53 9.99 13.19
N ARG A 347 -21.04 10.42 14.34
CA ARG A 347 -21.03 11.83 14.73
C ARG A 347 -19.60 12.36 14.90
N TYR A 348 -18.70 11.58 15.49
CA TYR A 348 -17.30 11.96 15.65
C TYR A 348 -16.60 12.21 14.30
N LEU A 349 -16.82 11.34 13.31
CA LEU A 349 -16.28 11.49 11.94
C LEU A 349 -16.78 12.75 11.24
N GLN A 350 -18.04 13.12 11.46
CA GLN A 350 -18.67 14.27 10.83
C GLN A 350 -18.27 15.60 11.48
N GLU A 351 -18.20 15.64 12.81
CA GLU A 351 -17.95 16.87 13.58
C GLU A 351 -16.46 17.16 13.78
N THR A 352 -15.61 16.14 13.75
CA THR A 352 -14.18 16.29 14.01
C THR A 352 -13.39 16.26 12.69
N PRO A 353 -12.68 17.32 12.30
CA PRO A 353 -11.74 17.26 11.17
C PRO A 353 -10.71 16.14 11.42
N PRO A 354 -10.25 15.42 10.38
CA PRO A 354 -9.23 14.39 10.59
C PRO A 354 -8.02 15.13 11.16
N SER A 355 -7.53 14.69 12.32
CA SER A 355 -6.24 15.22 12.77
C SER A 355 -5.17 14.70 11.81
N ASP A 356 -4.02 15.34 11.88
CA ASP A 356 -2.80 14.91 11.21
C ASP A 356 -2.48 13.42 11.45
N ASP A 357 -2.97 12.85 12.56
CA ASP A 357 -2.79 11.45 12.94
C ASP A 357 -3.60 10.44 12.08
N VAL A 358 -4.56 10.86 11.27
CA VAL A 358 -5.28 9.94 10.34
C VAL A 358 -4.37 9.49 9.20
N TYR A 359 -3.50 10.40 8.76
CA TYR A 359 -2.47 10.14 7.77
C TYR A 359 -1.24 9.44 8.37
N GLN A 360 -1.28 9.20 9.69
CA GLN A 360 -0.25 8.52 10.49
C GLN A 360 -0.50 7.03 10.73
N MET A 361 -1.52 6.48 10.08
CA MET A 361 -1.98 5.13 10.32
C MET A 361 -1.57 4.18 9.19
N PRO A 362 -1.58 2.86 9.44
CA PRO A 362 -1.49 1.88 8.37
C PRO A 362 -2.54 2.18 7.33
N VAL A 363 -2.10 2.01 6.09
CA VAL A 363 -2.80 2.38 4.87
C VAL A 363 -4.25 1.89 4.84
N HIS A 364 -4.51 0.70 5.38
CA HIS A 364 -5.82 0.08 5.47
C HIS A 364 -6.80 0.83 6.39
N ILE A 365 -6.35 1.30 7.56
CA ILE A 365 -7.19 2.11 8.45
C ILE A 365 -7.41 3.50 7.86
N THR A 366 -6.35 4.13 7.34
CA THR A 366 -6.46 5.46 6.73
C THR A 366 -7.49 5.46 5.61
N LYS A 367 -7.47 4.47 4.71
CA LYS A 367 -8.47 4.32 3.65
C LYS A 367 -9.88 4.13 4.21
N LEU A 368 -10.05 3.22 5.16
CA LEU A 368 -11.36 2.91 5.75
C LEU A 368 -12.00 4.11 6.47
N VAL A 369 -11.20 4.83 7.26
CA VAL A 369 -11.64 6.05 7.98
C VAL A 369 -12.05 7.14 6.98
N LEU A 370 -11.33 7.28 5.86
CA LEU A 370 -11.63 8.30 4.85
C LEU A 370 -12.82 7.91 3.97
N GLU A 371 -12.99 6.64 3.61
CA GLU A 371 -14.18 6.10 2.93
C GLU A 371 -15.45 6.33 3.76
N ALA A 372 -15.39 6.03 5.06
CA ALA A 372 -16.50 6.23 5.99
C ALA A 372 -16.85 7.72 6.22
N ARG A 373 -15.96 8.64 5.84
CA ARG A 373 -16.12 10.09 6.03
C ARG A 373 -16.59 10.81 4.77
N MET A 374 -15.92 10.59 3.64
CA MET A 374 -16.13 11.35 2.39
C MET A 374 -17.42 10.96 1.67
N SER A 375 -17.85 9.73 1.89
CA SER A 375 -19.07 9.17 1.37
C SER A 375 -19.92 8.81 2.58
N ASP A 376 -21.24 9.05 2.55
CA ASP A 376 -22.19 8.46 3.50
C ASP A 376 -22.33 6.95 3.19
N ASP A 377 -21.18 6.30 2.91
CA ASP A 377 -21.00 4.91 2.57
C ASP A 377 -21.19 4.12 3.85
N LYS A 378 -22.42 3.66 3.99
CA LYS A 378 -22.85 2.84 5.10
C LYS A 378 -21.99 1.58 5.24
N GLU A 379 -21.47 1.04 4.13
CA GLU A 379 -20.66 -0.18 4.13
C GLU A 379 -19.23 0.09 4.63
N ALA A 380 -18.63 1.23 4.27
CA ALA A 380 -17.36 1.66 4.86
C ALA A 380 -17.47 1.93 6.37
N TYR A 381 -18.57 2.55 6.80
CA TYR A 381 -18.84 2.77 8.22
C TYR A 381 -19.05 1.46 8.99
N GLU A 382 -19.82 0.51 8.45
CA GLU A 382 -20.03 -0.81 9.06
C GLU A 382 -18.71 -1.59 9.18
N ARG A 383 -17.84 -1.55 8.17
CA ARG A 383 -16.50 -2.14 8.23
C ARG A 383 -15.63 -1.47 9.30
N LEU A 384 -15.70 -0.15 9.44
CA LEU A 384 -14.98 0.59 10.49
C LEU A 384 -15.49 0.24 11.89
N GLU A 385 -16.80 0.02 12.06
CA GLU A 385 -17.39 -0.48 13.31
C GLU A 385 -16.88 -1.87 13.67
N LYS A 386 -16.76 -2.79 12.71
CA LYS A 386 -16.17 -4.11 12.98
C LYS A 386 -14.73 -4.01 13.49
N VAL A 387 -13.94 -3.11 12.90
CA VAL A 387 -12.56 -2.86 13.35
C VAL A 387 -12.54 -2.29 14.78
N ARG A 388 -13.41 -1.33 15.09
CA ARG A 388 -13.58 -0.80 16.45
C ARG A 388 -13.96 -1.89 17.44
N ASP A 389 -14.97 -2.69 17.12
CA ASP A 389 -15.51 -3.71 18.01
C ASP A 389 -14.46 -4.81 18.27
N TYR A 390 -13.65 -5.14 17.27
CA TYR A 390 -12.50 -6.02 17.43
C TYR A 390 -11.44 -5.41 18.37
N ALA A 391 -11.08 -4.14 18.17
CA ALA A 391 -10.13 -3.43 19.03
C ALA A 391 -10.61 -3.36 20.49
N GLN A 392 -11.92 -3.13 20.71
CA GLN A 392 -12.57 -3.15 22.02
C GLN A 392 -12.59 -4.55 22.64
N GLY A 393 -12.82 -5.60 21.83
CA GLY A 393 -12.71 -6.98 22.26
C GLY A 393 -11.29 -7.34 22.73
N MET A 394 -10.26 -6.83 22.03
CA MET A 394 -8.85 -7.01 22.39
C MET A 394 -8.43 -6.22 23.63
N SER A 395 -8.96 -5.00 23.82
CA SER A 395 -8.63 -4.17 24.97
C SER A 395 -9.21 -4.75 26.26
N GLY A 396 -10.35 -5.45 26.17
CA GLY A 396 -11.03 -6.11 27.29
C GLY A 396 -11.53 -5.16 28.39
N THR A 397 -11.30 -3.85 28.23
CA THR A 397 -11.59 -2.77 29.17
C THR A 397 -11.78 -1.46 28.38
N GLU A 398 -12.51 -0.50 28.95
CA GLU A 398 -12.64 0.88 28.42
C GLU A 398 -11.41 1.76 28.73
N ASP A 399 -10.31 1.18 29.21
CA ASP A 399 -9.09 1.92 29.54
C ASP A 399 -8.42 2.43 28.26
N PRO A 400 -8.18 3.76 28.12
CA PRO A 400 -7.47 4.32 26.98
C PRO A 400 -6.12 3.66 26.71
N SER A 401 -5.38 3.26 27.75
CA SER A 401 -4.06 2.62 27.56
C SER A 401 -4.18 1.23 26.94
N ALA A 402 -5.17 0.44 27.36
CA ALA A 402 -5.47 -0.86 26.77
C ALA A 402 -5.98 -0.73 25.32
N MET A 403 -6.79 0.29 25.03
CA MET A 403 -7.26 0.60 23.68
C MET A 403 -6.10 0.99 22.76
N ILE A 404 -5.18 1.85 23.21
CA ILE A 404 -3.96 2.20 22.46
C ILE A 404 -3.15 0.95 22.14
N GLN A 405 -3.01 0.01 23.08
CA GLN A 405 -2.31 -1.25 22.81
C GLN A 405 -3.05 -2.13 21.80
N ALA A 406 -4.38 -2.20 21.85
CA ALA A 406 -5.18 -2.96 20.90
C ALA A 406 -5.08 -2.37 19.49
N VAL A 407 -5.24 -1.06 19.36
CA VAL A 407 -5.08 -0.33 18.09
C VAL A 407 -3.67 -0.51 17.55
N ASN A 408 -2.63 -0.34 18.37
CA ASN A 408 -1.25 -0.58 17.94
C ASN A 408 -1.03 -2.00 17.41
N ARG A 409 -1.62 -3.03 18.05
CA ARG A 409 -1.52 -4.42 17.58
C ARG A 409 -2.21 -4.61 16.24
N LEU A 410 -3.45 -4.14 16.11
CA LEU A 410 -4.20 -4.12 14.85
C LEU A 410 -3.43 -3.41 13.73
N MET A 411 -2.69 -2.36 14.08
CA MET A 411 -1.92 -1.57 13.13
C MET A 411 -0.62 -2.22 12.66
N HIS A 412 -0.11 -3.24 13.35
CA HIS A 412 1.08 -4.00 12.91
C HIS A 412 0.69 -5.32 12.22
N ASP A 413 -0.59 -5.67 12.21
CA ASP A 413 -1.12 -6.90 11.60
C ASP A 413 -2.12 -6.54 10.48
N ASP A 414 -1.60 -6.04 9.36
CA ASP A 414 -2.36 -5.73 8.15
C ASP A 414 -3.21 -6.93 7.68
N ASP A 415 -2.72 -8.13 7.96
CA ASP A 415 -3.32 -9.41 7.62
C ASP A 415 -4.58 -9.68 8.46
N GLU A 416 -4.51 -9.49 9.77
CA GLU A 416 -5.65 -9.54 10.72
C GLU A 416 -6.64 -8.42 10.45
N LEU A 417 -6.14 -7.19 10.25
CA LEU A 417 -6.97 -6.03 9.96
C LEU A 417 -7.79 -6.21 8.68
N THR A 418 -7.18 -6.74 7.61
CA THR A 418 -7.89 -7.02 6.36
C THR A 418 -8.95 -8.08 6.51
N ASN A 419 -8.70 -9.12 7.31
CA ASN A 419 -9.69 -10.15 7.57
C ASN A 419 -10.91 -9.58 8.29
N ILE A 420 -10.72 -8.66 9.24
CA ILE A 420 -11.81 -7.99 9.96
C ILE A 420 -12.62 -7.09 9.02
N ILE A 421 -11.94 -6.37 8.12
CA ILE A 421 -12.59 -5.48 7.14
C ILE A 421 -13.44 -6.27 6.12
N ASN A 422 -13.06 -7.51 5.81
CA ASN A 422 -13.73 -8.35 4.80
C ASN A 422 -14.77 -9.34 5.36
N GLN A 423 -14.79 -9.58 6.68
CA GLN A 423 -15.90 -10.25 7.39
C GLN A 423 -17.06 -9.27 7.53
#